data_AF-Q9NKW5-F1
#
_entry.id   AF-Q9NKW5-F1
#
_cell.length_a   1.000
_cell.length_b   1.000
_cell.length_c   1.000
_cell.angle_alpha   90.00
_cell.angle_beta   90.00
_cell.angle_gamma   90.00
#
_symmetry.space_group_name_H-M   'P 1'
#
loop_
_entity.id
_entity.type
_entity.pdbx_description
1 polymer ?
#
loop_
_entity_poly.entity_id
_entity_poly.type
_entity_poly.pdbx_seq_one_letter_code
_entity_poly.pdbx_strand_id
1 'polypeptide(L)'
;WVPHELNDRQREVRVETCLALLNRLTNEGILNRIVTCDEKWILFDNRKRSASWLDPGSAPKQCLKRKLTPRKVMVTVWWFSAGVIYHSFLPNGVSITANVYCEEMNTIMEKLAHLQPALVNRSSPLLLYDNARTHTGTANGLQVARTGVGSSPSSA
;
A
#
# COMPACT_ATOMS: atom_id res chain seq x y z
N TRP A 1 -0.64 8.85 -7.98
CA TRP A 1 0.12 9.07 -9.23
C TRP A 1 1.41 9.74 -8.85
N VAL A 2 2.54 9.04 -8.97
CA VAL A 2 3.86 9.62 -8.69
C VAL A 2 4.43 10.08 -10.03
N PRO A 3 4.85 11.34 -10.18
CA PRO A 3 5.48 11.81 -11.40
C PRO A 3 6.69 10.94 -11.75
N HIS A 4 6.88 10.63 -13.05
CA HIS A 4 8.05 9.90 -13.52
C HIS A 4 9.35 10.70 -13.30
N GLU A 5 9.26 12.03 -13.46
CA GLU A 5 10.34 12.96 -13.17
C GLU A 5 9.92 13.89 -12.03
N LEU A 6 10.73 13.91 -10.97
CA LEU A 6 10.51 14.79 -9.84
C LEU A 6 11.10 16.17 -10.14
N ASN A 7 10.32 17.22 -9.86
CA ASN A 7 10.85 18.58 -9.82
C ASN A 7 11.67 18.82 -8.55
N ASP A 8 12.44 19.92 -8.52
CA ASP A 8 13.37 20.20 -7.40
C ASP A 8 12.65 20.31 -6.05
N ARG A 9 11.47 20.94 -6.04
CA ARG A 9 10.64 21.05 -4.82
C ARG A 9 10.19 19.68 -4.32
N GLN A 10 9.77 18.77 -5.20
CA GLN A 10 9.39 17.41 -4.82
C GLN A 10 10.58 16.62 -4.26
N ARG A 11 11.77 16.81 -4.82
CA ARG A 11 13.01 16.19 -4.31
C ARG A 11 13.34 16.72 -2.92
N GLU A 12 13.28 18.02 -2.73
CA GLU A 12 13.55 18.68 -1.44
C GLU A 12 12.58 18.19 -0.35
N VAL A 13 11.28 18.20 -0.62
CA VAL A 13 10.25 17.69 0.30
C VAL A 13 10.50 16.22 0.67
N ARG A 14 10.91 15.39 -0.30
CA ARG A 14 11.24 13.99 -0.04
C ARG A 14 12.46 13.86 0.87
N VAL A 15 13.53 14.61 0.61
CA VAL A 15 14.73 14.62 1.46
C VAL A 15 14.39 15.06 2.87
N GLU A 16 13.68 16.17 3.03
CA GLU A 16 13.26 16.68 4.33
C GLU A 16 12.40 15.67 5.11
N THR A 17 11.41 15.07 4.43
CA THR A 17 10.57 14.03 5.03
C THR A 17 11.40 12.83 5.47
N CYS A 18 12.31 12.35 4.61
CA CYS A 18 13.18 11.22 4.92
C CYS A 18 14.11 11.52 6.11
N LEU A 19 14.67 12.73 6.20
CA LEU A 19 15.51 13.14 7.33
C LEU A 19 14.70 13.20 8.63
N ALA A 20 13.49 13.76 8.59
CA ALA A 20 12.61 13.79 9.75
C ALA A 20 12.23 12.38 10.24
N LEU A 21 11.89 11.47 9.30
CA LEU A 21 11.59 10.07 9.62
C LEU A 21 12.81 9.32 10.15
N LEU A 22 14.01 9.58 9.60
CA LEU A 22 15.26 8.97 10.05
C LEU A 22 15.62 9.43 11.48
N ASN A 23 15.44 10.72 11.78
CA ASN A 23 15.64 11.25 13.12
C ASN A 23 14.67 10.60 14.13
N ARG A 24 13.38 10.49 13.78
CA ARG A 24 12.39 9.81 14.62
C ARG A 24 12.72 8.33 14.81
N LEU A 25 13.17 7.65 13.75
CA LEU A 25 13.62 6.28 13.83
C LEU A 25 14.79 6.12 14.82
N THR A 26 15.79 6.99 14.72
CA THR A 26 17.00 6.94 15.55
C THR A 26 16.71 7.25 17.02
N ASN A 27 15.82 8.20 17.29
CA ASN A 27 15.53 8.67 18.65
C ASN A 27 14.44 7.85 19.36
N GLU A 28 13.42 7.39 18.64
CA GLU A 28 12.22 6.77 19.25
C GLU A 28 12.02 5.29 18.87
N GLY A 29 12.68 4.79 17.82
CA GLY A 29 12.51 3.42 17.34
C GLY A 29 11.08 3.13 16.83
N ILE A 30 10.72 3.70 15.68
CA ILE A 30 9.31 3.70 15.22
C ILE A 30 8.89 2.49 14.37
N LEU A 31 9.82 1.68 13.83
CA LEU A 31 9.50 0.66 12.80
C LEU A 31 8.51 -0.41 13.27
N ASN A 32 8.60 -0.84 14.53
CA ASN A 32 7.71 -1.84 15.10
C ASN A 32 6.28 -1.34 15.32
N ARG A 33 6.06 -0.02 15.20
CA ARG A 33 4.76 0.64 15.34
C ARG A 33 4.09 0.93 13.99
N ILE A 34 4.83 0.79 12.89
CA ILE A 34 4.32 1.11 11.56
C ILE A 34 3.38 0.00 11.09
N VAL A 35 2.16 0.40 10.79
CA VAL A 35 1.19 -0.35 10.01
C VAL A 35 1.13 0.31 8.64
N THR A 36 1.13 -0.49 7.58
CA THR A 36 1.06 0.02 6.21
C THR A 36 0.06 -0.76 5.38
N CYS A 37 -0.39 -0.13 4.29
CA CYS A 37 -1.38 -0.65 3.36
C CYS A 37 -0.96 -0.33 1.93
N ASP A 38 -1.29 -1.23 1.01
CA ASP A 38 -1.21 -0.97 -0.43
C ASP A 38 -2.28 -1.78 -1.17
N GLU A 39 -2.75 -1.23 -2.29
CA GLU A 39 -3.71 -1.87 -3.19
C GLU A 39 -3.04 -2.29 -4.49
N LYS A 40 -3.35 -3.51 -4.94
CA LYS A 40 -2.79 -4.05 -6.18
C LYS A 40 -3.85 -4.69 -7.05
N TRP A 41 -3.83 -4.33 -8.34
CA TRP A 41 -4.57 -5.07 -9.35
C TRP A 41 -3.87 -6.40 -9.67
N ILE A 42 -4.57 -7.51 -9.47
CA ILE A 42 -4.16 -8.86 -9.88
C ILE A 42 -4.95 -9.25 -11.12
N LEU A 43 -4.23 -9.60 -12.19
CA LEU A 43 -4.80 -10.11 -13.43
C LEU A 43 -4.98 -11.63 -13.31
N PHE A 44 -6.15 -12.15 -13.70
CA PHE A 44 -6.35 -13.61 -13.80
C PHE A 44 -5.42 -14.25 -14.84
N ASP A 45 -5.18 -13.53 -15.95
CA ASP A 45 -4.19 -13.90 -16.95
C ASP A 45 -2.94 -13.01 -16.80
N ASN A 46 -2.00 -13.47 -15.99
CA ASN A 46 -0.71 -12.80 -15.79
C ASN A 46 0.42 -13.44 -16.62
N ARG A 47 0.10 -14.09 -17.76
CA ARG A 47 1.13 -14.67 -18.65
C ARG A 47 2.10 -13.58 -19.08
N LYS A 48 3.36 -13.73 -18.68
CA LYS A 48 4.46 -12.87 -19.15
C LYS A 48 4.96 -13.41 -20.47
N ARG A 49 5.40 -12.52 -21.37
CA ARG A 49 6.15 -12.94 -22.55
C ARG A 49 7.44 -13.57 -22.04
N SER A 50 7.64 -14.86 -22.30
CA SER A 50 8.89 -15.54 -22.01
C SER A 50 9.94 -15.09 -23.03
N ALA A 51 11.10 -14.63 -22.57
CA ALA A 51 12.29 -14.59 -23.41
C ALA A 51 12.94 -15.97 -23.39
N SER A 52 13.32 -16.48 -24.55
CA SER A 52 14.08 -17.72 -24.69
C SER A 52 15.31 -17.45 -25.53
N TRP A 53 16.45 -18.00 -25.12
CA TRP A 53 17.63 -18.09 -25.98
C TRP A 53 17.31 -19.04 -27.14
N LEU A 54 17.67 -18.61 -28.35
CA LEU A 54 17.35 -19.28 -29.59
C LEU A 54 18.61 -19.31 -30.44
N ASP A 55 18.85 -20.44 -31.10
CA ASP A 55 19.92 -20.54 -32.08
C ASP A 55 19.62 -19.61 -33.28
N PRO A 56 20.66 -19.07 -33.94
CA PRO A 56 20.47 -18.25 -35.13
C PRO A 56 19.60 -18.95 -36.18
N GLY A 57 18.52 -18.28 -36.61
CA GLY A 57 17.57 -18.80 -37.61
C GLY A 57 16.42 -19.65 -37.04
N SER A 58 16.40 -19.96 -35.75
CA SER A 58 15.28 -20.66 -35.13
C SER A 58 14.09 -19.72 -34.84
N ALA A 59 12.87 -20.22 -35.04
CA ALA A 59 11.66 -19.42 -34.85
C ALA A 59 11.33 -19.26 -33.35
N PRO A 60 10.97 -18.05 -32.88
CA PRO A 60 10.59 -17.84 -31.50
C PRO A 60 9.26 -18.51 -31.16
N LYS A 61 9.13 -18.98 -29.91
CA LYS A 61 7.86 -19.50 -29.39
C LYS A 61 6.80 -18.40 -29.47
N GLN A 62 5.71 -18.66 -30.19
CA GLN A 62 4.59 -17.74 -30.27
C GLN A 62 3.87 -17.69 -28.91
N CYS A 63 3.82 -16.52 -28.29
CA CYS A 63 2.95 -16.26 -27.14
C CYS A 63 1.63 -15.67 -27.62
N LEU A 64 0.51 -16.29 -27.26
CA LEU A 64 -0.82 -15.75 -27.51
C LEU A 64 -0.94 -14.33 -26.93
N LYS A 65 -1.48 -13.40 -27.71
CA LYS A 65 -1.80 -12.04 -27.24
C LYS A 65 -2.83 -12.11 -26.11
N ARG A 66 -2.67 -11.26 -25.09
CA ARG A 66 -3.65 -11.13 -24.00
C ARG A 66 -4.99 -10.64 -24.55
N LYS A 67 -6.10 -11.08 -23.94
CA LYS A 67 -7.44 -10.57 -24.27
C LYS A 67 -7.52 -9.07 -23.95
N LEU A 68 -8.28 -8.33 -24.76
CA LEU A 68 -8.42 -6.86 -24.66
C LEU A 68 -9.01 -6.40 -23.31
N THR A 69 -9.88 -7.23 -22.71
CA THR A 69 -10.49 -7.00 -21.40
C THR A 69 -10.05 -8.08 -20.40
N PRO A 70 -8.88 -7.93 -19.77
CA PRO A 70 -8.45 -8.89 -18.76
C PRO A 70 -9.34 -8.78 -17.53
N ARG A 71 -9.91 -9.91 -17.09
CA ARG A 71 -10.51 -10.00 -15.75
C ARG A 71 -9.44 -9.66 -14.73
N LYS A 72 -9.77 -8.80 -13.77
CA LYS A 72 -8.85 -8.32 -12.74
C LYS A 72 -9.58 -8.12 -11.42
N VAL A 73 -8.93 -8.48 -10.33
CA VAL A 73 -9.39 -8.21 -8.96
C VAL A 73 -8.42 -7.25 -8.31
N MET A 74 -8.93 -6.37 -7.46
CA MET A 74 -8.09 -5.53 -6.61
C MET A 74 -7.92 -6.26 -5.28
N VAL A 75 -6.68 -6.40 -4.82
CA VAL A 75 -6.36 -6.85 -3.47
C VAL A 75 -5.93 -5.64 -2.66
N THR A 76 -6.42 -5.54 -1.43
CA THR A 76 -5.88 -4.64 -0.41
C THR A 76 -5.16 -5.49 0.63
N VAL A 77 -3.95 -5.10 1.02
CA VAL A 77 -3.17 -5.83 2.04
C VAL A 77 -2.74 -4.85 3.10
N TRP A 78 -2.94 -5.21 4.36
CA TRP A 78 -2.52 -4.46 5.53
C TRP A 78 -1.51 -5.28 6.32
N TRP A 79 -0.35 -4.72 6.62
CA TRP A 79 0.73 -5.43 7.30
C TRP A 79 1.55 -4.52 8.20
N PHE A 80 2.32 -5.16 9.08
CA PHE A 80 3.30 -4.52 9.97
C PHE A 80 4.58 -5.35 9.99
N SER A 81 5.57 -4.91 10.76
CA SER A 81 6.90 -5.54 10.80
C SER A 81 6.91 -7.05 11.08
N ALA A 82 5.92 -7.60 11.81
CA ALA A 82 5.87 -9.04 12.11
C ALA A 82 4.98 -9.86 11.16
N GLY A 83 4.24 -9.24 10.23
CA GLY A 83 3.46 -9.96 9.23
C GLY A 83 2.21 -9.25 8.73
N VAL A 84 1.41 -10.00 7.96
CA VAL A 84 0.13 -9.54 7.41
C VAL A 84 -0.95 -9.56 8.50
N ILE A 85 -1.68 -8.46 8.63
CA ILE A 85 -2.78 -8.29 9.59
C ILE A 85 -4.09 -8.69 8.93
N TYR A 86 -4.32 -8.17 7.73
CA TYR A 86 -5.58 -8.30 7.01
C TYR A 86 -5.35 -8.16 5.51
N HIS A 87 -6.19 -8.83 4.73
CA HIS A 87 -6.25 -8.65 3.29
C HIS A 87 -7.67 -8.88 2.82
N SER A 88 -8.06 -8.20 1.74
CA SER A 88 -9.37 -8.31 1.14
C SER A 88 -9.25 -8.37 -0.38
N PHE A 89 -10.25 -8.96 -1.03
CA PHE A 89 -10.37 -8.95 -2.47
C PHE A 89 -11.65 -8.24 -2.87
N LEU A 90 -11.53 -7.22 -3.69
CA LEU A 90 -12.68 -6.56 -4.28
C LEU A 90 -13.16 -7.34 -5.50
N PRO A 91 -14.48 -7.31 -5.80
CA PRO A 91 -15.04 -7.94 -6.98
C PRO A 91 -14.38 -7.48 -8.28
N ASN A 92 -14.52 -8.28 -9.33
CA ASN A 92 -13.89 -8.04 -10.62
C ASN A 92 -14.19 -6.62 -11.16
N GLY A 93 -13.12 -5.87 -11.44
CA GLY A 93 -13.21 -4.53 -12.00
C GLY A 93 -13.61 -3.41 -11.02
N VAL A 94 -13.79 -3.70 -9.73
CA VAL A 94 -14.16 -2.71 -8.71
C VAL A 94 -12.90 -2.16 -8.03
N SER A 95 -12.83 -0.83 -7.90
CA SER A 95 -11.77 -0.13 -7.17
C SER A 95 -12.19 0.14 -5.73
N ILE A 96 -11.21 0.32 -4.84
CA ILE A 96 -11.46 0.73 -3.45
C ILE A 96 -12.16 2.09 -3.41
N THR A 97 -13.14 2.22 -2.51
CA THR A 97 -13.83 3.48 -2.20
C THR A 97 -13.43 3.94 -0.80
N ALA A 98 -13.65 5.22 -0.48
CA ALA A 98 -13.34 5.75 0.85
C ALA A 98 -14.09 4.99 1.96
N ASN A 99 -15.35 4.61 1.73
CA ASN A 99 -16.15 3.87 2.71
C ASN A 99 -15.57 2.47 2.98
N VAL A 100 -15.24 1.74 1.91
CA VAL A 100 -14.61 0.42 2.04
C VAL A 100 -13.28 0.53 2.79
N TYR A 101 -12.46 1.54 2.48
CA TYR A 101 -11.21 1.78 3.19
C TYR A 101 -11.42 2.05 4.70
N CYS A 102 -12.42 2.87 5.06
CA CYS A 102 -12.77 3.13 6.46
C CYS A 102 -13.23 1.86 7.21
N GLU A 103 -14.03 1.02 6.56
CA GLU A 103 -14.48 -0.26 7.14
C GLU A 103 -13.32 -1.22 7.35
N GLU A 104 -12.41 -1.31 6.36
CA GLU A 104 -11.18 -2.09 6.50
C GLU A 104 -10.32 -1.57 7.65
N MET A 105 -10.15 -0.25 7.78
CA MET A 105 -9.36 0.35 8.85
C MET A 105 -9.95 0.03 10.24
N ASN A 106 -11.26 -0.06 10.40
CA ASN A 106 -11.83 -0.54 11.67
C ASN A 106 -11.48 -2.01 11.92
N THR A 107 -11.64 -2.84 10.89
CA THR A 107 -11.31 -4.27 10.93
C THR A 107 -9.84 -4.52 11.29
N ILE A 108 -8.92 -3.73 10.73
CA ILE A 108 -7.49 -3.91 11.03
C ILE A 108 -7.18 -3.51 12.47
N MET A 109 -7.81 -2.45 13.00
CA MET A 109 -7.52 -1.96 14.34
C MET A 109 -7.98 -2.98 15.39
N GLU A 110 -9.12 -3.61 15.19
CA GLU A 110 -9.59 -4.73 16.01
C GLU A 110 -8.63 -5.93 15.93
N LYS A 111 -8.24 -6.35 14.71
CA LYS A 111 -7.29 -7.45 14.53
C LYS A 111 -5.92 -7.15 15.13
N LEU A 112 -5.45 -5.92 14.98
CA LEU A 112 -4.17 -5.48 15.53
C LEU A 112 -4.19 -5.47 17.06
N ALA A 113 -5.32 -5.08 17.68
CA ALA A 113 -5.49 -5.16 19.13
C ALA A 113 -5.35 -6.59 19.65
N HIS A 114 -5.77 -7.60 18.87
CA HIS A 114 -5.59 -9.01 19.20
C HIS A 114 -4.17 -9.52 18.92
N LEU A 115 -3.58 -9.16 17.77
CA LEU A 115 -2.26 -9.66 17.35
C LEU A 115 -1.11 -9.00 18.12
N GLN A 116 -1.24 -7.71 18.44
CA GLN A 116 -0.22 -6.94 19.14
C GLN A 116 -0.87 -5.94 20.12
N PRO A 117 -1.44 -6.42 21.24
CA PRO A 117 -2.10 -5.56 22.23
C PRO A 117 -1.19 -4.44 22.76
N ALA A 118 0.11 -4.71 22.88
CA ALA A 118 1.10 -3.72 23.33
C ALA A 118 1.20 -2.53 22.38
N LEU A 119 1.04 -2.75 21.07
CA LEU A 119 1.11 -1.66 20.09
C LEU A 119 -0.08 -0.72 20.20
N VAL A 120 -1.29 -1.27 20.34
CA VAL A 120 -2.53 -0.49 20.48
C VAL A 120 -2.58 0.22 21.83
N ASN A 121 -2.23 -0.47 22.91
CA ASN A 121 -2.43 0.04 24.28
C ASN A 121 -1.27 0.91 24.82
N ARG A 122 -0.04 0.75 24.32
CA ARG A 122 1.15 1.40 24.92
C ARG A 122 1.90 2.31 23.97
N SER A 123 1.83 2.05 22.66
CA SER A 123 2.74 2.69 21.71
C SER A 123 2.04 3.43 20.59
N SER A 124 0.72 3.38 20.45
CA SER A 124 -0.05 3.99 19.35
C SER A 124 0.45 3.59 17.95
N PRO A 125 -0.34 2.84 17.16
CA PRO A 125 0.04 2.52 15.78
C PRO A 125 0.34 3.78 14.96
N LEU A 126 1.33 3.67 14.06
CA LEU A 126 1.65 4.70 13.07
C LEU A 126 1.23 4.19 11.70
N LEU A 127 0.32 4.89 11.04
CA LEU A 127 -0.15 4.48 9.72
C LEU A 127 0.69 5.15 8.63
N LEU A 128 1.27 4.32 7.77
CA LEU A 128 1.99 4.71 6.56
C LEU A 128 1.20 4.25 5.33
N TYR A 129 0.72 5.20 4.54
CA TYR A 129 -0.06 4.96 3.34
C TYR A 129 0.26 5.99 2.26
N ASP A 130 -0.12 5.70 1.02
CA ASP A 130 0.09 6.59 -0.11
C ASP A 130 -0.94 7.74 -0.14
N ASN A 131 -0.64 8.80 -0.88
CA ASN A 131 -1.55 9.96 -1.00
C ASN A 131 -2.67 9.73 -2.03
N ALA A 132 -3.19 8.50 -2.16
CA ALA A 132 -4.33 8.25 -3.02
C ALA A 132 -5.54 9.07 -2.56
N ARG A 133 -6.34 9.57 -3.52
CA ARG A 133 -7.50 10.43 -3.22
C ARG A 133 -8.52 9.77 -2.29
N THR A 134 -8.63 8.44 -2.37
CA THR A 134 -9.48 7.63 -1.50
C THR A 134 -9.00 7.69 -0.05
N HIS A 135 -7.71 7.85 0.20
CA HIS A 135 -7.09 7.85 1.52
C HIS A 135 -7.08 9.23 2.17
N THR A 136 -7.00 10.29 1.36
CA THR A 136 -6.99 11.69 1.82
C THR A 136 -8.40 12.31 1.89
N GLY A 137 -9.46 11.53 1.65
CA GLY A 137 -10.83 12.01 1.73
C GLY A 137 -11.21 12.44 3.15
N THR A 138 -12.13 13.39 3.28
CA THR A 138 -12.56 13.97 4.57
C THR A 138 -13.02 12.88 5.57
N ALA A 139 -13.70 11.84 5.09
CA ALA A 139 -14.15 10.72 5.91
C ALA A 139 -12.97 9.94 6.54
N ASN A 140 -11.90 9.71 5.78
CA ASN A 140 -10.72 8.97 6.25
C ASN A 140 -9.88 9.81 7.21
N GLY A 141 -9.71 11.11 6.92
CA GLY A 141 -9.02 12.03 7.84
C GLY A 141 -9.71 12.12 9.20
N LEU A 142 -11.05 12.16 9.21
CA LEU A 142 -11.85 12.08 10.43
C LEU A 142 -11.69 10.73 11.15
N GLN A 143 -11.60 9.62 10.42
CA GLN A 143 -11.46 8.29 11.01
C GLN A 143 -10.07 8.08 11.63
N VAL A 144 -9.00 8.54 10.98
CA VAL A 144 -7.63 8.49 11.55
C VAL A 144 -7.54 9.32 12.83
N ALA A 145 -8.16 10.51 12.85
CA ALA A 145 -8.23 11.33 14.05
C ALA A 145 -9.01 10.65 15.19
N ARG A 146 -10.06 9.90 14.86
CA ARG A 146 -10.88 9.15 15.83
C ARG A 146 -10.19 7.94 16.42
N THR A 147 -9.36 7.24 15.65
CA THR A 147 -8.67 6.03 16.11
C THR A 147 -7.39 6.31 16.90
N GLY A 148 -7.00 7.59 17.04
CA GLY A 148 -5.79 7.99 17.77
C GLY A 148 -4.49 7.55 17.09
N VAL A 149 -4.56 7.21 15.80
CA VAL A 149 -3.44 6.73 15.00
C VAL A 149 -2.66 7.92 14.47
N GLY A 150 -1.35 7.94 14.72
CA GLY A 150 -0.46 8.92 14.09
C GLY A 150 -0.38 8.62 12.60
N SER A 151 -0.64 9.60 11.74
CA SER A 151 -0.46 9.44 10.29
C SER A 151 0.83 10.07 9.82
N SER A 152 1.49 9.42 8.87
CA SER A 152 2.58 10.01 8.11
C SER A 152 2.29 9.72 6.64
N PRO A 153 1.73 10.68 5.89
CA PRO A 153 1.51 10.50 4.46
C PRO A 153 2.86 10.27 3.78
N SER A 154 2.93 9.26 2.91
CA SER A 154 4.12 9.08 2.08
C SER A 154 4.25 10.27 1.13
N SER A 155 5.29 11.09 1.30
CA SER A 155 5.64 12.19 0.40
C SER A 155 6.02 11.64 -0.97
N ALA A 156 5.05 11.54 -1.87
CA ALA A 156 5.25 11.19 -3.27
C ALA A 156 4.92 12.38 -4.18
#